data_AF-A0A2T1A721-F1
#
_entry.id   AF-A0A2T1A721-F1
#
_cell.length_a   1.000
_cell.length_b   1.000
_cell.length_c   1.000
_cell.angle_alpha   90.00
_cell.angle_beta   90.00
_cell.angle_gamma   90.00
#
_symmetry.space_group_name_H-M   'P 1'
#
loop_
_entity.id
_entity.type
_entity.pdbx_description
1 polymer ?
#
loop_
_entity_poly.entity_id
_entity_poly.type
_entity_poly.pdbx_seq_one_letter_code
_entity_poly.pdbx_strand_id
1 'polypeptide(L)' 'MLALAVARTLARAVGLAEDSQTFSTVIDAADRVTFTRDPFDRIITAQAIAAKDVLVTKDARILAAYPRQAVWA' A
#
# COMPACT_ATOMS: atom_id res chain seq x y z
N MET A 1 2.26 9.43 19.47
CA MET A 1 2.91 10.73 19.13
C MET A 1 4.01 10.61 18.07
N LEU A 2 4.89 9.60 18.11
CA LEU A 2 6.02 9.47 17.18
C LEU A 2 5.62 9.26 15.71
N ALA A 3 4.65 8.37 15.42
CA ALA A 3 4.22 8.08 14.04
C ALA A 3 3.70 9.32 13.28
N LEU A 4 2.90 10.16 13.96
CA LEU A 4 2.39 11.40 13.38
C LEU A 4 3.51 12.43 13.15
N ALA A 5 4.58 12.38 13.94
CA ALA A 5 5.76 13.21 13.70
C ALA A 5 6.51 12.76 12.42
N VAL A 6 6.70 11.46 12.22
CA VAL A 6 7.33 10.91 11.01
C VAL A 6 6.53 11.26 9.76
N ALA A 7 5.22 11.02 9.76
CA ALA A 7 4.36 11.32 8.61
C ALA A 7 4.41 12.81 8.23
N ARG A 8 4.36 13.73 9.20
CA ARG A 8 4.47 15.17 8.93
C ARG A 8 5.82 15.58 8.38
N THR A 9 6.91 14.99 8.88
CA THR A 9 8.25 15.25 8.35
C THR A 9 8.36 14.80 6.91
N LEU A 10 7.88 13.60 6.58
CA LEU A 10 7.85 13.08 5.22
C LEU A 10 6.93 13.89 4.31
N ALA A 11 5.78 14.35 4.81
CA ALA A 11 4.89 15.24 4.07
C ALA A 11 5.61 16.52 3.61
N ARG A 12 6.43 17.12 4.49
CA ARG A 12 7.23 18.31 4.17
C ARG A 12 8.44 18.03 3.29
N ALA A 13 9.11 16.90 3.51
CA ALA A 13 10.38 16.60 2.85
C ALA A 13 10.20 16.04 1.42
N VAL A 14 9.19 15.19 1.22
CA VAL A 14 8.98 14.44 -0.03
C VAL A 14 7.54 14.50 -0.54
N GLY A 15 6.67 15.28 0.09
CA GLY A 15 5.27 15.40 -0.34
C GLY A 15 4.39 14.20 0.00
N LEU A 16 4.73 13.41 1.04
CA LEU A 16 3.88 12.32 1.51
C LEU A 16 2.46 12.82 1.79
N ALA A 17 1.48 12.15 1.21
CA ALA A 17 0.06 12.40 1.40
C ALA A 17 -0.68 11.08 1.63
N GLU A 18 -1.87 11.17 2.21
CA GLU A 18 -2.80 10.04 2.25
C GLU A 18 -3.39 9.82 0.85
N ASP A 19 -3.53 8.56 0.46
CA ASP A 19 -4.18 8.20 -0.79
C ASP A 19 -5.69 8.50 -0.74
N SER A 20 -6.27 8.91 -1.87
CA SER A 20 -7.66 9.37 -1.95
C SER A 20 -8.65 8.30 -2.44
N GLN A 21 -8.22 7.05 -2.67
CA GLN A 21 -9.14 5.99 -3.05
C GLN A 21 -10.16 5.74 -1.93
N THR A 22 -11.42 5.54 -2.30
CA THR A 22 -12.44 5.19 -1.32
C THR A 22 -12.17 3.82 -0.73
N PHE A 23 -12.46 3.64 0.56
CA PHE A 23 -12.27 2.34 1.20
C PHE A 23 -13.04 1.22 0.48
N SER A 24 -14.25 1.50 -0.04
CA SER A 24 -15.00 0.53 -0.85
C SER A 24 -14.23 0.09 -2.10
N THR A 25 -13.63 1.02 -2.85
CA THR A 25 -12.82 0.68 -4.03
C THR A 25 -11.62 -0.21 -3.66
N VAL A 26 -11.00 0.06 -2.51
CA VAL A 26 -9.88 -0.72 -2.00
C VAL A 26 -10.34 -2.12 -1.61
N ILE A 27 -11.49 -2.26 -0.95
CA ILE A 27 -12.04 -3.57 -0.56
C ILE A 27 -12.44 -4.40 -1.79
N ASP A 28 -13.02 -3.79 -2.83
CA ASP A 28 -13.34 -4.47 -4.09
C ASP A 28 -12.06 -5.00 -4.79
N ALA A 29 -10.95 -4.25 -4.69
CA ALA A 29 -9.65 -4.71 -5.17
C ALA A 29 -9.05 -5.81 -4.27
N ALA A 30 -9.25 -5.74 -2.95
CA ALA A 30 -8.72 -6.69 -1.98
C ALA A 30 -9.29 -8.10 -2.15
N ASP A 31 -10.54 -8.21 -2.61
CA ASP A 31 -11.17 -9.51 -2.93
C ASP A 31 -10.39 -10.28 -4.01
N ARG A 32 -9.69 -9.56 -4.90
CA ARG A 32 -8.87 -10.14 -5.98
C ARG A 32 -7.45 -10.52 -5.51
N VAL A 33 -7.04 -10.13 -4.30
CA VAL A 33 -5.73 -10.42 -3.75
C VAL A 33 -5.76 -11.77 -3.02
N THR A 34 -5.24 -12.82 -3.68
CA THR A 34 -5.40 -14.20 -3.23
C THR A 34 -4.13 -14.84 -2.64
N PHE A 35 -2.97 -14.19 -2.74
CA PHE A 35 -1.69 -14.78 -2.31
C PHE A 35 -1.54 -14.96 -0.78
N THR A 36 -2.39 -14.30 -0.01
CA THR A 36 -2.35 -14.28 1.46
C THR A 36 -3.76 -14.37 2.04
N ARG A 37 -3.86 -14.86 3.28
CA ARG A 37 -5.10 -14.84 4.09
C ARG A 37 -5.14 -13.67 5.06
N ASP A 38 -4.02 -12.95 5.22
CA ASP A 38 -3.96 -11.79 6.09
C ASP A 38 -4.74 -10.63 5.44
N PRO A 39 -5.77 -10.08 6.12
CA PRO A 39 -6.59 -9.01 5.56
C PRO A 39 -5.82 -7.70 5.37
N PHE A 40 -4.79 -7.42 6.18
CA PHE A 40 -3.99 -6.21 6.04
C PHE A 40 -3.05 -6.29 4.84
N ASP A 41 -2.38 -7.44 4.62
CA ASP A 41 -1.59 -7.65 3.41
C ASP A 41 -2.44 -7.42 2.15
N ARG A 42 -3.70 -7.92 2.17
CA ARG A 42 -4.65 -7.74 1.07
C ARG A 42 -4.98 -6.27 0.86
N ILE A 43 -5.36 -5.56 1.93
CA ILE A 43 -5.74 -4.14 1.85
C ILE A 43 -4.56 -3.27 1.41
N ILE A 44 -3.36 -3.50 1.94
CA ILE A 44 -2.13 -2.77 1.55
C ILE A 44 -1.85 -2.95 0.05
N THR A 45 -1.90 -4.19 -0.44
CA THR A 45 -1.69 -4.48 -1.87
C THR A 45 -2.82 -3.90 -2.73
N ALA A 46 -4.05 -3.99 -2.25
CA ALA A 46 -5.23 -3.50 -2.95
C ALA A 46 -5.28 -1.98 -3.06
N GLN A 47 -4.74 -1.24 -2.08
CA GLN A 47 -4.62 0.22 -2.16
C GLN A 47 -3.82 0.63 -3.39
N ALA A 48 -2.65 0.03 -3.59
CA ALA A 48 -1.80 0.30 -4.75
C ALA A 48 -2.47 -0.12 -6.07
N ILE A 49 -3.17 -1.26 -6.07
CA ILE A 49 -3.95 -1.73 -7.23
C ILE A 49 -5.06 -0.72 -7.59
N ALA A 50 -5.83 -0.25 -6.60
CA ALA A 50 -6.92 0.70 -6.79
C ALA A 50 -6.42 2.06 -7.31
N ALA A 51 -5.31 2.54 -6.75
CA ALA A 51 -4.65 3.77 -7.19
C ALA A 51 -3.93 3.62 -8.55
N LYS A 52 -3.70 2.37 -9.01
CA LYS A 52 -2.87 2.02 -10.17
C LYS A 52 -1.44 2.54 -10.04
N ASP A 53 -0.91 2.47 -8.83
CA ASP A 53 0.38 3.07 -8.47
C ASP A 53 1.38 2.02 -7.96
N VAL A 54 2.63 2.43 -7.75
CA VAL A 54 3.70 1.55 -7.27
C VAL A 54 3.61 1.34 -5.76
N LEU A 55 3.69 0.08 -5.32
CA LEU A 55 3.76 -0.28 -3.91
C LEU A 55 5.20 -0.35 -3.42
N VAL A 56 5.62 0.61 -2.60
CA VAL A 56 6.88 0.53 -1.87
C VAL A 56 6.69 -0.35 -0.64
N THR A 57 7.46 -1.43 -0.50
CA THR A 57 7.34 -2.37 0.62
C THR A 57 8.66 -3.01 1.03
N LYS A 58 8.77 -3.33 2.32
CA LYS A 58 9.82 -4.21 2.88
C LYS A 58 9.32 -5.64 3.14
N ASP A 59 8.10 -5.98 2.72
CA ASP A 59 7.59 -7.36 2.79
C ASP A 59 7.96 -8.15 1.52
N ALA A 60 8.80 -9.15 1.69
CA ALA A 60 9.28 -9.99 0.59
C ALA A 60 8.17 -10.86 -0.05
N ARG A 61 7.12 -11.23 0.70
CA ARG A 61 5.99 -11.99 0.16
C ARG A 61 5.15 -11.13 -0.77
N ILE A 62 4.88 -9.88 -0.38
CA ILE A 62 4.19 -8.91 -1.23
C ILE A 62 5.01 -8.66 -2.51
N LEU A 63 6.33 -8.46 -2.37
CA LEU A 63 7.21 -8.26 -3.52
C LEU A 63 7.19 -9.45 -4.49
N ALA A 64 7.22 -10.68 -3.98
CA ALA A 64 7.15 -11.90 -4.79
C ALA A 64 5.77 -12.10 -5.46
N ALA A 65 4.69 -11.72 -4.79
CA ALA A 65 3.33 -11.86 -5.31
C ALA A 65 2.94 -10.73 -6.28
N TYR A 66 3.56 -9.55 -6.15
CA TYR A 66 3.26 -8.36 -6.95
C TYR A 66 4.50 -7.74 -7.64
N PRO A 67 5.32 -8.54 -8.35
CA PRO A 67 6.68 -8.14 -8.77
C PRO A 67 6.73 -7.07 -9.87
N ARG A 68 5.60 -6.82 -10.56
CA ARG A 68 5.53 -5.82 -11.63
C ARG A 68 5.24 -4.41 -11.14
N GLN A 69 4.71 -4.28 -9.93
CA GLN A 69 4.22 -3.01 -9.39
C GLN A 69 4.62 -2.79 -7.92
N ALA A 70 5.28 -3.76 -7.26
CA ALA A 70 5.92 -3.55 -5.98
C ALA A 70 7.43 -3.36 -6.13
N VAL A 71 8.01 -2.50 -5.30
CA VAL A 71 9.46 -2.23 -5.25
C VAL A 71 9.98 -2.33 -3.81
N TRP A 72 11.22 -2.81 -3.68
CA TRP A 72 11.93 -2.85 -2.41
C TRP A 72 12.67 -1.53 -2.19
N ALA A 73 12.13 -0.65 -1.33
CA ALA A 73 12.78 0.60 -0.95
C ALA A 73 12.67 0.85 0.56
#